data_AF-G5GFF1-F1
#
_entry.id   AF-G5GFF1-F1
#
_cell.length_a   1.000
_cell.length_b   1.000
_cell.length_c   1.000
_cell.angle_alpha   90.00
_cell.angle_beta   90.00
_cell.angle_gamma   90.00
#
_symmetry.space_group_name_H-M   'P 1'
#
loop_
_entity.id
_entity.type
_entity.pdbx_description
1 polymer ?
#
loop_
_entity_poly.entity_id
_entity_poly.type
_entity_poly.pdbx_seq_one_letter_code
_entity_poly.pdbx_strand_id
1 'polypeptide(L)'
;MARQQHSPEEKSKLVLEAIRGERTINEIAAENNIHPNMLSKWKREAESQLYTLFQDNLSKERKAQKAHESEINDLYAQIGKLTTQNEWLKKNLGF
;
A
#
# COMPACT_ATOMS: atom_id res chain seq x y z
N MET A 1 -5.58 -2.82 29.67
CA MET A 1 -6.79 -2.89 28.82
C MET A 1 -6.35 -3.31 27.43
N ALA A 2 -6.86 -4.43 26.92
CA ALA A 2 -6.52 -4.91 25.58
C ALA A 2 -7.05 -3.91 24.55
N ARG A 3 -6.21 -3.53 23.59
CA ARG A 3 -6.61 -2.69 22.46
C ARG A 3 -7.58 -3.50 21.60
N GLN A 4 -8.86 -3.13 21.60
CA GLN A 4 -9.83 -3.73 20.67
C GLN A 4 -9.31 -3.47 19.24
N GLN A 5 -9.11 -4.56 18.50
CA GLN A 5 -8.82 -4.50 17.07
C GLN A 5 -10.15 -4.46 16.34
N HIS A 6 -10.42 -3.35 15.66
CA HIS A 6 -11.51 -3.26 14.72
C HIS A 6 -11.01 -3.76 13.36
N SER A 7 -11.82 -4.58 12.70
CA SER A 7 -11.54 -5.00 11.33
C SER A 7 -11.56 -3.78 10.39
N PRO A 8 -10.86 -3.84 9.24
CA PRO A 8 -10.92 -2.77 8.25
C PRO A 8 -12.34 -2.44 7.78
N GLU A 9 -13.22 -3.45 7.71
CA GLU A 9 -14.62 -3.30 7.32
C GLU A 9 -15.45 -2.56 8.38
N GLU A 10 -15.33 -2.94 9.65
CA GLU A 10 -16.01 -2.23 10.74
C GLU A 10 -15.52 -0.78 10.84
N LYS A 11 -14.20 -0.58 10.74
CA LYS A 11 -13.60 0.77 10.75
C LYS A 11 -14.17 1.63 9.63
N SER A 12 -14.27 1.11 8.40
CA SER A 12 -14.77 1.87 7.25
C SER A 12 -16.24 2.25 7.42
N LYS A 13 -17.08 1.35 7.92
CA LYS A 13 -18.50 1.61 8.20
C LYS A 13 -18.68 2.74 9.22
N LEU A 14 -17.96 2.68 10.34
CA LEU A 14 -18.04 3.69 11.40
C LEU A 14 -17.55 5.07 10.94
N VAL A 15 -16.46 5.09 10.16
CA VAL A 15 -15.94 6.32 9.58
C VAL A 15 -16.91 6.92 8.57
N LEU A 16 -17.49 6.09 7.70
CA LEU A 16 -18.49 6.53 6.71
C LEU A 16 -19.69 7.17 7.39
N GLU A 17 -20.15 6.58 8.49
CA GLU A 17 -21.24 7.12 9.28
C GLU A 17 -20.89 8.47 9.93
N ALA A 18 -19.68 8.58 10.49
CA ALA A 18 -19.16 9.83 11.04
C ALA A 18 -18.94 10.92 9.97
N ILE A 19 -18.71 10.54 8.70
CA ILE A 19 -18.64 11.46 7.55
C ILE A 19 -20.04 11.92 7.14
N ARG A 20 -21.04 11.02 7.10
CA ARG A 20 -22.43 11.37 6.78
C ARG A 20 -23.03 12.34 7.79
N GLY A 21 -22.61 12.28 9.05
CA GLY A 21 -23.03 13.20 10.10
C GLY A 21 -24.46 12.96 10.62
N GLU A 22 -25.03 11.79 10.35
CA GLU A 22 -26.35 11.36 10.86
C GLU A 22 -26.33 11.16 12.38
N ARG A 23 -25.17 10.80 12.93
CA ARG A 23 -24.90 10.67 14.37
C ARG A 23 -23.63 11.40 14.73
N THR A 24 -23.52 11.85 15.98
CA THR A 24 -22.32 12.52 16.47
C THR A 24 -21.19 11.52 16.68
N ILE A 25 -19.94 11.99 16.60
CA ILE A 25 -18.75 11.17 16.87
C ILE A 25 -18.83 10.53 18.26
N ASN A 26 -19.40 11.25 19.25
CA ASN A 26 -19.51 10.74 20.61
C ASN A 26 -20.52 9.60 20.74
N GLU A 27 -21.66 9.67 20.05
CA GLU A 27 -22.67 8.60 20.05
C GLU A 27 -22.13 7.34 19.36
N ILE A 28 -21.54 7.49 18.17
CA ILE A 28 -20.95 6.38 17.41
C ILE A 28 -19.82 5.72 18.22
N ALA A 29 -18.98 6.53 18.85
CA ALA A 29 -17.87 6.07 19.68
C ALA A 29 -18.37 5.31 20.92
N ALA A 30 -19.39 5.83 21.61
CA ALA A 30 -19.97 5.19 22.79
C ALA A 30 -20.60 3.82 22.47
N GLU A 31 -21.39 3.72 21.40
CA GLU A 31 -22.05 2.47 21.00
C GLU A 31 -21.05 1.39 20.58
N ASN A 32 -19.94 1.78 19.97
CA ASN A 32 -18.94 0.85 19.44
C ASN A 32 -17.74 0.65 20.38
N ASN A 33 -17.81 1.19 21.60
CA ASN A 33 -16.76 1.11 22.62
C ASN A 33 -15.40 1.64 22.13
N ILE A 34 -15.44 2.72 21.35
CA ILE A 34 -14.28 3.41 20.76
C ILE A 34 -14.09 4.73 21.48
N HIS A 35 -12.83 5.14 21.66
CA HIS A 35 -12.56 6.47 22.18
C HIS A 35 -12.91 7.53 21.10
N PRO A 36 -13.68 8.60 21.39
CA PRO A 36 -14.08 9.60 20.39
C PRO A 36 -12.92 10.17 19.55
N ASN A 37 -11.78 10.48 20.18
CA ASN A 37 -10.57 10.92 19.48
C ASN A 37 -10.06 9.93 18.41
N MET A 38 -10.24 8.62 18.60
CA MET A 38 -9.85 7.61 17.60
C MET A 38 -10.75 7.69 16.38
N LEU A 39 -12.07 7.81 16.58
CA LEU A 39 -13.02 7.95 15.49
C LEU A 39 -12.82 9.27 14.73
N SER A 40 -12.57 10.38 15.44
CA SER A 40 -12.19 11.67 14.83
C SER A 40 -10.91 11.55 13.99
N LYS A 41 -9.91 10.83 14.50
CA LYS A 41 -8.65 10.59 13.77
C LYS A 41 -8.91 9.80 12.49
N TRP A 42 -9.68 8.72 12.57
CA TRP A 42 -9.98 7.89 11.40
C TRP A 42 -10.82 8.62 10.36
N LYS A 43 -11.79 9.44 10.78
CA LYS A 43 -12.54 10.33 9.89
C LYS A 43 -11.60 11.24 9.12
N ARG A 44 -10.69 11.92 9.81
CA ARG A 44 -9.70 12.81 9.18
C ARG A 44 -8.75 12.06 8.24
N GLU A 45 -8.30 10.86 8.62
CA GLU A 45 -7.46 10.00 7.77
C GLU A 45 -8.19 9.56 6.50
N ALA A 46 -9.49 9.24 6.60
CA ALA A 46 -10.28 8.85 5.45
C ALA A 46 -10.53 10.04 4.51
N GLU A 47 -10.92 11.20 5.04
CA GLU A 47 -11.11 12.43 4.26
C GLU A 47 -9.83 12.86 3.55
N SER A 48 -8.68 12.78 4.22
CA SER A 48 -7.39 13.18 3.64
C SER A 48 -6.90 12.23 2.55
N GLN A 49 -7.27 10.95 2.61
CA GLN A 49 -6.85 9.94 1.64
C GLN A 49 -7.94 9.62 0.62
N LEU A 50 -9.16 10.15 0.77
CA LEU A 50 -10.29 9.82 -0.11
C LEU A 50 -9.99 10.08 -1.59
N TYR A 51 -9.22 11.14 -1.88
CA TYR A 51 -8.79 11.48 -3.24
C TYR A 51 -8.03 10.33 -3.93
N THR A 52 -7.33 9.48 -3.17
CA THR A 52 -6.55 8.36 -3.70
C THR A 52 -7.43 7.32 -4.37
N LEU A 53 -8.70 7.18 -3.97
CA LEU A 53 -9.66 6.28 -4.61
C LEU A 53 -10.02 6.72 -6.04
N PHE A 54 -9.90 8.01 -6.32
CA PHE A 54 -10.19 8.62 -7.63
C PHE A 54 -8.92 8.87 -8.45
N GLN A 55 -7.74 8.61 -7.89
CA GLN A 55 -6.53 8.55 -8.70
C GLN A 55 -6.57 7.30 -9.56
N ASP A 56 -6.11 7.41 -10.80
CA ASP A 56 -5.92 6.27 -11.70
C ASP A 56 -4.74 5.41 -11.18
N ASN A 57 -4.98 4.67 -10.11
CA ASN A 57 -4.02 3.81 -9.46
C ASN A 57 -3.61 2.66 -10.39
N LEU A 58 -4.51 2.22 -11.28
CA LEU A 58 -4.22 1.25 -12.32
C LEU A 58 -3.11 1.75 -13.27
N SER A 59 -3.15 3.02 -13.66
CA SER A 59 -2.07 3.60 -14.47
C SER A 59 -0.74 3.69 -13.71
N LYS A 60 -0.78 4.00 -12.41
CA LYS A 60 0.42 4.06 -11.55
C LYS A 60 1.01 2.68 -11.30
N GLU A 61 0.18 1.69 -10.97
CA GLU A 61 0.58 0.30 -10.78
C GLU A 61 1.14 -0.29 -12.06
N ARG A 62 0.51 -0.07 -13.21
CA ARG A 62 1.05 -0.50 -14.52
C ARG A 62 2.41 0.13 -14.82
N LYS A 63 2.60 1.42 -14.51
CA LYS A 63 3.89 2.09 -14.69
C LYS A 63 4.96 1.52 -13.76
N ALA A 64 4.62 1.28 -12.49
CA ALA A 64 5.52 0.68 -11.52
C ALA A 64 5.91 -0.75 -11.93
N GLN A 65 4.93 -1.55 -12.36
CA GLN A 65 5.14 -2.90 -12.87
C GLN A 65 6.06 -2.90 -14.09
N LYS A 66 5.82 -2.00 -15.06
CA LYS A 66 6.66 -1.88 -16.25
C LYS A 66 8.09 -1.44 -15.92
N ALA A 67 8.27 -0.54 -14.95
CA ALA A 67 9.60 -0.13 -14.49
C ALA A 67 10.35 -1.30 -13.85
N HIS A 68 9.66 -2.09 -13.03
CA HIS A 68 10.23 -3.28 -12.39
C HIS A 68 10.60 -4.37 -13.41
N GLU A 69 9.75 -4.62 -14.40
CA GLU A 69 10.07 -5.55 -15.51
C GLU A 69 11.27 -5.08 -16.33
N SER A 70 11.43 -3.77 -16.55
CA SER A 70 12.62 -3.22 -17.21
C SER A 70 13.88 -3.49 -16.40
N GLU A 71 13.85 -3.24 -15.10
CA GLU A 71 14.98 -3.49 -14.20
C GLU A 71 15.37 -4.97 -14.19
N ILE A 72 14.39 -5.88 -14.13
CA ILE A 72 14.61 -7.32 -14.21
C ILE A 72 15.31 -7.70 -15.52
N ASN A 73 14.84 -7.17 -16.66
CA ASN A 73 15.44 -7.44 -17.96
C ASN A 73 16.89 -6.94 -18.05
N ASP A 74 17.16 -5.74 -17.53
CA ASP A 74 18.51 -5.17 -17.49
C ASP A 74 19.46 -6.01 -16.62
N LEU A 75 18.98 -6.51 -15.47
CA LEU A 75 19.74 -7.41 -14.61
C LEU A 75 20.02 -8.74 -15.31
N TYR A 76 19.04 -9.34 -15.98
CA TYR A 76 19.24 -10.57 -16.76
C TYR A 76 20.27 -10.38 -17.89
N ALA A 77 20.21 -9.24 -18.60
CA ALA A 77 21.17 -8.91 -19.64
C ALA A 77 22.61 -8.79 -19.08
N GLN A 78 22.76 -8.15 -17.91
CA GLN A 78 24.04 -8.05 -17.22
C GLN A 78 24.57 -9.41 -16.77
N ILE A 79 23.71 -10.27 -16.21
CA ILE A 79 24.08 -11.64 -15.84
C ILE A 79 24.54 -12.43 -17.07
N GLY A 80 23.85 -12.31 -18.20
CA GLY A 80 24.24 -12.95 -19.46
C GLY A 80 25.63 -12.49 -19.91
N LYS A 81 25.86 -11.17 -19.93
CA LYS A 81 27.16 -10.58 -20.29
C LYS A 81 28.28 -11.06 -19.37
N LEU A 82 28.06 -11.06 -18.05
CA LEU A 82 29.03 -11.52 -17.06
C LEU A 82 29.32 -13.02 -17.19
N THR A 83 28.31 -13.83 -17.51
CA THR A 83 28.47 -15.26 -17.76
C THR A 83 29.39 -15.49 -18.96
N THR A 84 29.12 -14.83 -20.09
CA THR A 84 29.97 -14.95 -21.29
C THR A 84 31.40 -14.46 -21.04
N GLN A 85 31.57 -13.34 -20.32
CA GLN A 85 32.89 -12.84 -19.94
C GLN A 85 33.65 -13.86 -19.07
N ASN A 86 32.98 -14.48 -18.10
CA ASN A 86 33.59 -15.51 -17.26
C ASN A 86 33.96 -16.77 -18.05
N GLU A 87 33.09 -17.25 -18.95
CA GLU A 87 33.40 -18.38 -19.82
C GLU A 87 34.61 -18.10 -20.72
N TRP A 88 34.66 -16.89 -21.30
CA TRP A 88 35.79 -16.45 -22.11
C TRP A 88 37.10 -16.41 -21.30
N LEU A 89 37.05 -15.87 -20.07
CA LEU A 89 38.21 -15.81 -19.18
C LEU A 89 38.68 -17.22 -18.78
N LYS A 90 37.76 -18.12 -18.40
CA LYS A 90 38.10 -19.52 -18.07
C LYS A 90 38.81 -20.21 -19.25
N LYS A 91 38.22 -20.10 -20.45
CA LYS A 91 38.77 -20.68 -21.68
C LYS A 91 40.17 -20.17 -22.02
N ASN A 92 40.43 -18.87 -21.85
CA ASN A 92 41.71 -18.27 -22.22
C ASN A 92 42.79 -18.38 -21.14
N LEU A 93 42.40 -18.44 -19.86
CA LEU A 93 43.33 -18.59 -18.75
C LEU A 93 43.64 -20.06 -18.41
N GLY A 94 43.02 -21.02 -19.12
CA GLY A 94 43.36 -22.43 -19.04
C GLY A 94 42.93 -23.11 -17.73
N PHE A 95 41.89 -22.59 -17.07
CA PHE A 95 41.21 -23.25 -15.95
C PHE A 95 39.96 -23.98 -16.43
#